data_AF-A0A8T0H3U3-F1
#
_entry.id   AF-A0A8T0H3U3-F1
#
_cell.length_a   1.000
_cell.length_b   1.000
_cell.length_c   1.000
_cell.angle_alpha   90.00
_cell.angle_beta   90.00
_cell.angle_gamma   90.00
#
_symmetry.space_group_name_H-M   'P 1'
#
loop_
_entity.id
_entity.type
_entity.pdbx_description
1 polymer ?
#
loop_
_entity_poly.entity_id
_entity_poly.type
_entity_poly.pdbx_seq_one_letter_code
_entity_poly.pdbx_strand_id
1 'polypeptide(L)'
;MAVGVLALQGSFNEHIACLRKLGVDAVEVRKPEQLAGLSGLIIPGGESTTMAKLAEKNKLFPALREFGRSGKPIWGTCAGLIFLADRASGVKAGGQELLGGLDCSVHRNFFGSQLNSFEVELPVPALASQEGGSTTCRAVFIRAPAIFDVGPSVDVLAEYPLAPGQAVEEGGSKKKVIVAVKQNNMLATAFHPELTSDLRWHSFFLKMVSNGEKGARVPGAEGIVATPADLPQSLSQVGDMPVFKEASYFSLEQQ
;
A
#
# COMPACT_ATOMS: atom_id res chain seq x y z
N MET A 1 15.75 -1.89 12.42
CA MET A 1 15.11 -1.31 11.22
C MET A 1 13.83 -0.62 11.65
N ALA A 2 13.64 0.66 11.29
CA ALA A 2 12.41 1.40 11.59
C ALA A 2 11.65 1.70 10.29
N VAL A 3 10.35 1.42 10.27
CA VAL A 3 9.48 1.66 9.11
C VAL A 3 8.41 2.67 9.50
N GLY A 4 8.30 3.74 8.70
CA GLY A 4 7.25 4.74 8.90
C GLY A 4 5.92 4.31 8.33
N VAL A 5 4.84 4.77 8.93
CA VAL A 5 3.50 4.76 8.35
C VAL A 5 2.94 6.19 8.38
N LEU A 6 2.53 6.71 7.22
CA LEU A 6 1.96 8.06 7.13
C LEU A 6 0.63 8.12 7.89
N ALA A 7 0.59 8.86 8.99
CA ALA A 7 -0.49 8.87 9.97
C ALA A 7 -1.30 10.17 9.94
N LEU A 8 -1.59 10.68 8.74
CA LEU A 8 -2.41 11.88 8.53
C LEU A 8 -3.91 11.56 8.61
N GLN A 9 -4.31 10.47 7.98
CA GLN A 9 -5.65 9.91 7.95
C GLN A 9 -5.53 8.48 7.39
N GLY A 10 -6.49 7.60 7.69
CA GLY A 10 -6.58 6.28 7.05
C GLY A 10 -6.19 5.11 7.94
N SER A 11 -5.95 3.95 7.33
CA SER A 11 -5.68 2.66 7.99
C SER A 11 -4.23 2.50 8.49
N PHE A 12 -3.65 3.55 9.08
CA PHE A 12 -2.27 3.52 9.55
C PHE A 12 -2.08 2.58 10.75
N ASN A 13 -3.08 2.47 11.63
CA ASN A 13 -3.02 1.61 12.82
C ASN A 13 -2.92 0.13 12.45
N GLU A 14 -3.65 -0.28 11.42
CA GLU A 14 -3.67 -1.64 10.89
C GLU A 14 -2.31 -2.00 10.30
N HIS A 15 -1.71 -1.10 9.51
CA HIS A 15 -0.34 -1.28 9.02
C HIS A 15 0.69 -1.37 10.15
N ILE A 16 0.58 -0.52 11.18
CA ILE A 16 1.45 -0.57 12.36
C ILE A 16 1.32 -1.91 13.08
N ALA A 17 0.09 -2.43 13.25
CA ALA A 17 -0.15 -3.71 13.87
C ALA A 17 0.50 -4.87 13.07
N CYS A 18 0.39 -4.85 11.74
CA CYS A 18 1.07 -5.82 10.87
C CYS A 18 2.60 -5.74 10.99
N LEU A 19 3.18 -4.55 10.99
CA LEU A 19 4.63 -4.36 11.15
C LEU A 19 5.14 -4.87 12.51
N ARG A 20 4.39 -4.60 13.60
CA ARG A 20 4.72 -5.09 14.94
C ARG A 20 4.66 -6.62 15.03
N LYS A 21 3.68 -7.25 14.37
CA LYS A 21 3.60 -8.72 14.26
C LYS A 21 4.83 -9.34 13.57
N LEU A 22 5.49 -8.58 12.70
CA LEU A 22 6.73 -8.97 12.02
C LEU A 22 8.00 -8.53 12.76
N GLY A 23 7.89 -8.00 13.98
CA GLY A 23 9.04 -7.60 14.81
C GLY A 23 9.70 -6.27 14.40
N VAL A 24 9.03 -5.45 13.59
CA VAL A 24 9.57 -4.17 13.10
C VAL A 24 9.10 -3.00 13.96
N ASP A 25 10.02 -2.07 14.23
CA ASP A 25 9.70 -0.80 14.87
C ASP A 25 8.91 0.10 13.90
N ALA A 26 7.64 0.33 14.23
CA ALA A 26 6.70 1.03 13.37
C ALA A 26 6.46 2.45 13.90
N VAL A 27 6.81 3.45 13.09
CA VAL A 27 6.80 4.87 13.46
C VAL A 27 5.68 5.61 12.76
N GLU A 28 4.86 6.34 13.51
CA GLU A 28 3.85 7.23 12.93
C GLU A 28 4.48 8.49 12.36
N VAL A 29 4.28 8.74 11.07
CA VAL A 29 4.79 9.93 10.38
C VAL A 29 3.65 10.92 10.16
N ARG A 30 3.74 12.07 10.83
CA ARG A 30 2.82 13.22 10.69
C ARG A 30 3.53 14.50 10.28
N LYS A 31 4.85 14.56 10.46
CA LYS A 31 5.69 15.72 10.17
C LYS A 31 6.96 15.32 9.39
N PRO A 32 7.53 16.23 8.61
CA PRO A 32 8.74 15.95 7.80
C PRO A 32 9.90 15.37 8.59
N GLU A 33 10.14 15.87 9.81
CA GLU A 33 11.32 15.50 10.61
C GLU A 33 11.27 14.03 11.06
N GLN A 34 10.08 13.43 11.10
CA GLN A 34 9.88 12.04 11.49
C GLN A 34 10.26 11.05 10.38
N LEU A 35 10.56 11.54 9.17
CA LEU A 35 11.10 10.71 8.08
C LEU A 35 12.60 10.41 8.28
N ALA A 36 13.28 11.18 9.13
CA ALA A 36 14.69 10.99 9.43
C ALA A 36 14.92 9.63 10.11
N GLY A 37 15.93 8.89 9.64
CA GLY A 37 16.29 7.58 10.22
C GLY A 37 15.40 6.41 9.82
N LEU A 38 14.28 6.63 9.11
CA LEU A 38 13.45 5.52 8.63
C LEU A 38 14.11 4.78 7.46
N SER A 39 13.96 3.46 7.45
CA SER A 39 14.45 2.58 6.39
C SER A 39 13.44 2.41 5.25
N GLY A 40 12.15 2.58 5.53
CA GLY A 40 11.06 2.52 4.56
C GLY A 40 9.81 3.25 5.04
N LEU A 41 8.86 3.48 4.13
CA LEU A 41 7.61 4.20 4.41
C LEU A 41 6.40 3.49 3.80
N ILE A 42 5.32 3.38 4.57
CA ILE A 42 4.00 2.99 4.07
C ILE A 42 3.09 4.21 4.01
N ILE A 43 2.46 4.43 2.87
CA ILE A 43 1.36 5.39 2.69
C ILE A 43 0.05 4.56 2.69
N PRO A 44 -0.75 4.61 3.75
CA PRO A 44 -1.87 3.70 3.94
C PRO A 44 -3.06 4.06 3.05
N GLY A 45 -4.06 3.18 3.05
CA GLY A 45 -5.37 3.46 2.51
C GLY A 45 -6.13 4.50 3.33
N GLY A 46 -7.12 5.16 2.72
CA GLY A 46 -7.84 6.27 3.34
C GLY A 46 -8.55 7.14 2.31
N GLU A 47 -8.80 8.39 2.65
CA GLU A 47 -9.36 9.40 1.75
C GLU A 47 -8.21 10.24 1.16
N SER A 48 -7.85 9.91 -0.08
CA SER A 48 -6.69 10.48 -0.77
C SER A 48 -6.71 12.01 -0.85
N THR A 49 -7.86 12.66 -1.05
CA THR A 49 -7.88 14.14 -1.12
C THR A 49 -7.64 14.80 0.22
N THR A 50 -8.11 14.21 1.30
CA THR A 50 -7.93 14.67 2.68
C THR A 50 -6.48 14.46 3.09
N MET A 51 -5.92 13.28 2.81
CA MET A 51 -4.50 13.03 3.03
C MET A 51 -3.63 14.05 2.29
N ALA A 52 -3.97 14.40 1.04
CA ALA A 52 -3.17 15.32 0.24
C ALA A 52 -3.23 16.74 0.82
N LYS A 53 -4.43 17.23 1.18
CA LYS A 53 -4.60 18.53 1.85
C LYS A 53 -3.84 18.59 3.18
N LEU A 54 -3.86 17.51 3.96
CA LEU A 54 -3.11 17.43 5.22
C LEU A 54 -1.60 17.38 4.97
N ALA A 55 -1.15 16.66 3.94
CA ALA A 55 0.26 16.59 3.56
C ALA A 55 0.79 17.96 3.10
N GLU A 56 0.02 18.68 2.29
CA GLU A 56 0.32 20.05 1.85
C GLU A 56 0.39 21.01 3.05
N LYS A 57 -0.64 21.02 3.90
CA LYS A 57 -0.69 21.86 5.11
C LYS A 57 0.50 21.64 6.04
N ASN A 58 0.98 20.40 6.14
CA ASN A 58 2.13 20.03 6.97
C ASN A 58 3.47 20.05 6.23
N LYS A 59 3.52 20.56 4.98
CA LYS A 59 4.73 20.64 4.14
C LYS A 59 5.46 19.31 3.96
N LEU A 60 4.70 18.20 3.89
CA LEU A 60 5.23 16.85 3.79
C LEU A 60 5.67 16.48 2.38
N PHE A 61 5.03 17.01 1.33
CA PHE A 61 5.33 16.62 -0.06
C PHE A 61 6.81 16.74 -0.44
N PRO A 62 7.52 17.85 -0.15
CA PRO A 62 8.96 17.94 -0.44
C PRO A 62 9.77 16.83 0.25
N ALA A 63 9.48 16.56 1.53
CA ALA A 63 10.20 15.56 2.31
C ALA A 63 9.88 14.12 1.86
N LEU A 64 8.63 13.84 1.48
CA LEU A 64 8.23 12.56 0.90
C LEU A 64 8.89 12.31 -0.46
N ARG A 65 9.00 13.34 -1.30
CA ARG A 65 9.69 13.24 -2.60
C ARG A 65 11.17 12.94 -2.41
N GLU A 66 11.80 13.63 -1.46
CA GLU A 66 13.20 13.38 -1.13
C GLU A 66 13.41 11.96 -0.59
N PHE A 67 12.50 11.50 0.30
CA PHE A 67 12.52 10.13 0.79
C PHE A 67 12.46 9.11 -0.36
N GLY A 68 11.55 9.30 -1.32
CA GLY A 68 11.44 8.41 -2.49
C GLY A 68 12.68 8.43 -3.39
N ARG A 69 13.26 9.62 -3.63
CA ARG A 69 14.47 9.79 -4.45
C ARG A 69 15.72 9.21 -3.80
N SER A 70 15.76 9.11 -2.47
CA SER A 70 16.86 8.47 -1.74
C SER A 70 16.99 6.97 -1.98
N GLY A 71 16.05 6.36 -2.72
CA GLY A 71 16.03 4.92 -3.01
C GLY A 71 15.44 4.08 -1.87
N LYS A 72 15.03 4.70 -0.77
CA LYS A 72 14.35 4.01 0.34
C LYS A 72 12.97 3.51 -0.09
N PRO A 73 12.58 2.29 0.27
CA PRO A 73 11.30 1.76 -0.19
C PRO A 73 10.08 2.52 0.30
N ILE A 74 9.14 2.73 -0.60
CA ILE A 74 7.81 3.28 -0.29
C ILE A 74 6.74 2.32 -0.76
N TRP A 75 5.77 2.02 0.10
CA TRP A 75 4.60 1.23 -0.26
C TRP A 75 3.31 2.01 -0.11
N GLY A 76 2.58 2.17 -1.22
CA GLY A 76 1.25 2.78 -1.23
C GLY A 76 0.11 1.74 -1.29
N THR A 77 -0.78 1.73 -0.30
CA THR A 77 -2.00 0.90 -0.33
C THR A 77 -3.23 1.78 -0.61
N CYS A 78 -4.09 1.38 -1.56
CA CYS A 78 -5.31 2.09 -1.95
C CYS A 78 -5.10 3.61 -2.20
N ALA A 79 -5.37 4.47 -1.21
CA ALA A 79 -5.06 5.90 -1.29
C ALA A 79 -3.58 6.19 -1.50
N GLY A 80 -2.69 5.40 -0.89
CA GLY A 80 -1.25 5.49 -1.11
C GLY A 80 -0.84 5.14 -2.53
N LEU A 81 -1.51 4.18 -3.19
CA LEU A 81 -1.29 3.92 -4.62
C LEU A 81 -1.62 5.16 -5.46
N ILE A 82 -2.74 5.83 -5.17
CA ILE A 82 -3.10 7.08 -5.86
C ILE A 82 -2.01 8.14 -5.65
N PHE A 83 -1.44 8.26 -4.45
CA PHE A 83 -0.34 9.19 -4.17
C PHE A 83 0.91 8.91 -5.02
N LEU A 84 1.30 7.64 -5.15
CA LEU A 84 2.54 7.26 -5.83
C LEU A 84 2.44 7.36 -7.35
N ALA A 85 1.24 7.25 -7.92
CA ALA A 85 1.03 7.29 -9.36
C ALA A 85 1.45 8.64 -9.97
N ASP A 86 2.06 8.61 -11.16
CA ASP A 86 2.37 9.80 -11.94
C ASP A 86 1.11 10.44 -12.55
N ARG A 87 0.06 9.62 -12.79
CA ARG A 87 -1.18 10.06 -13.44
C ARG A 87 -2.39 9.50 -12.69
N ALA A 88 -3.37 10.36 -12.40
CA ALA A 88 -4.62 9.96 -11.76
C ALA A 88 -5.85 10.59 -12.45
N SER A 89 -6.86 9.78 -12.77
CA SER A 89 -8.18 10.22 -13.26
C SER A 89 -9.30 9.94 -12.24
N GLY A 90 -10.50 10.47 -12.48
CA GLY A 90 -11.62 10.41 -11.52
C GLY A 90 -11.48 11.37 -10.34
N VAL A 91 -10.76 12.48 -10.51
CA VAL A 91 -10.58 13.53 -9.50
C VAL A 91 -11.66 14.62 -9.65
N LYS A 92 -12.15 15.16 -8.53
CA LYS A 92 -13.06 16.33 -8.55
C LYS A 92 -12.31 17.57 -9.08
N ALA A 93 -13.06 18.56 -9.57
CA ALA A 93 -12.51 19.86 -9.98
C ALA A 93 -11.60 20.44 -8.88
N GLY A 94 -10.36 20.77 -9.23
CA GLY A 94 -9.30 21.20 -8.30
C GLY A 94 -8.12 20.23 -8.18
N GLY A 95 -8.23 19.01 -8.72
CA GLY A 95 -7.12 18.06 -8.73
C GLY A 95 -6.72 17.57 -7.33
N GLN A 96 -5.66 16.78 -7.27
CA GLN A 96 -5.00 16.37 -6.04
C GLN A 96 -3.49 16.37 -6.31
N GLU A 97 -2.69 16.93 -5.39
CA GLU A 97 -1.24 16.78 -5.49
C GLU A 97 -0.87 15.29 -5.34
N LEU A 98 -0.10 14.79 -6.30
CA LEU A 98 0.45 13.45 -6.31
C LEU A 98 1.91 13.51 -5.84
N LEU A 99 2.36 12.45 -5.19
CA LEU A 99 3.77 12.28 -4.88
C LEU A 99 4.56 11.98 -6.15
N GLY A 100 4.02 11.08 -6.99
CA GLY A 100 4.64 10.58 -8.20
C GLY A 100 5.83 9.65 -7.93
N GLY A 101 6.45 9.17 -9.00
CA GLY A 101 7.60 8.27 -9.01
C GLY A 101 7.25 6.83 -9.40
N LEU A 102 5.97 6.50 -9.47
CA LEU A 102 5.46 5.26 -10.06
C LEU A 102 4.83 5.60 -11.43
N ASP A 103 5.45 5.11 -12.51
CA ASP A 103 4.99 5.37 -13.87
C ASP A 103 3.74 4.53 -14.18
N CYS A 104 2.61 4.96 -13.64
CA CYS A 104 1.33 4.33 -13.87
C CYS A 104 0.18 5.35 -13.93
N SER A 105 -0.91 4.92 -14.55
CA SER A 105 -2.15 5.68 -14.63
C SER A 105 -3.21 5.00 -13.77
N VAL A 106 -3.70 5.71 -12.76
CA VAL A 106 -4.68 5.22 -11.79
C VAL A 106 -6.03 5.90 -12.00
N HIS A 107 -7.11 5.12 -11.94
CA HIS A 107 -8.47 5.66 -11.85
C HIS A 107 -9.03 5.50 -10.44
N ARG A 108 -9.44 6.60 -9.82
CA ARG A 108 -9.97 6.62 -8.45
C ARG A 108 -11.35 5.97 -8.39
N ASN A 109 -11.65 5.27 -7.28
CA ASN A 109 -12.94 4.61 -7.03
C ASN A 109 -13.44 3.79 -8.24
N PHE A 110 -12.53 3.07 -8.91
CA PHE A 110 -12.85 2.38 -10.16
C PHE A 110 -13.97 1.34 -9.99
N PHE A 111 -13.96 0.61 -8.88
CA PHE A 111 -14.98 -0.39 -8.56
C PHE A 111 -16.31 0.23 -8.06
N GLY A 112 -16.38 1.56 -8.00
CA GLY A 112 -17.59 2.31 -7.67
C GLY A 112 -17.69 2.74 -6.21
N SER A 113 -18.92 2.87 -5.73
CA SER A 113 -19.23 3.45 -4.41
C SER A 113 -18.83 2.55 -3.24
N GLN A 114 -18.98 3.04 -2.01
CA GLN A 114 -18.72 2.24 -0.79
C GLN A 114 -19.50 0.91 -0.77
N LEU A 115 -20.72 0.91 -1.32
CA LEU A 115 -21.59 -0.28 -1.41
C LEU A 115 -21.02 -1.35 -2.36
N ASN A 116 -20.07 -0.99 -3.21
CA ASN A 116 -19.41 -1.90 -4.14
C ASN A 116 -18.06 -2.39 -3.60
N SER A 117 -17.79 -2.24 -2.30
CA SER A 117 -16.60 -2.84 -1.69
C SER A 117 -16.75 -4.35 -1.66
N PHE A 118 -15.68 -5.08 -1.97
CA PHE A 118 -15.72 -6.53 -2.09
C PHE A 118 -14.39 -7.15 -1.67
N GLU A 119 -14.41 -8.46 -1.50
CA GLU A 119 -13.23 -9.25 -1.22
C GLU A 119 -13.15 -10.40 -2.22
N VAL A 120 -11.93 -10.81 -2.55
CA VAL A 120 -11.69 -11.89 -3.51
C VAL A 120 -10.40 -12.64 -3.17
N GLU A 121 -10.36 -13.92 -3.51
CA GLU A 121 -9.10 -14.66 -3.61
C GLU A 121 -8.36 -14.21 -4.87
N LEU A 122 -7.41 -13.29 -4.70
CA LEU A 122 -6.63 -12.69 -5.77
C LEU A 122 -5.44 -13.60 -6.12
N PRO A 123 -5.25 -13.99 -7.38
CA PRO A 123 -4.04 -14.67 -7.82
C PRO A 123 -2.80 -13.77 -7.67
N VAL A 124 -1.79 -14.27 -6.95
CA VAL A 124 -0.53 -13.57 -6.64
C VAL A 124 0.69 -14.48 -6.80
N PRO A 125 0.88 -15.14 -7.97
CA PRO A 125 1.99 -16.09 -8.16
C PRO A 125 3.36 -15.44 -7.99
N ALA A 126 3.52 -14.17 -8.37
CA ALA A 126 4.75 -13.41 -8.16
C ALA A 126 5.09 -13.29 -6.67
N LEU A 127 4.11 -12.94 -5.83
CA LEU A 127 4.29 -12.89 -4.37
C LEU A 127 4.60 -14.27 -3.79
N ALA A 128 3.83 -15.29 -4.19
CA ALA A 128 4.03 -16.66 -3.72
C ALA A 128 5.42 -17.21 -4.06
N SER A 129 5.99 -16.82 -5.21
CA SER A 129 7.36 -17.22 -5.59
C SER A 129 8.45 -16.61 -4.69
N GLN A 130 8.18 -15.47 -4.04
CA GLN A 130 9.15 -14.72 -3.23
C GLN A 130 8.96 -14.97 -1.73
N GLU A 131 7.70 -15.15 -1.29
CA GLU A 131 7.32 -15.33 0.11
C GLU A 131 6.95 -16.77 0.46
N GLY A 132 6.70 -17.63 -0.53
CA GLY A 132 6.07 -18.94 -0.33
C GLY A 132 4.56 -18.86 -0.08
N GLY A 133 3.96 -20.00 0.24
CA GLY A 133 2.54 -20.13 0.56
C GLY A 133 1.64 -20.27 -0.68
N SER A 134 0.34 -19.96 -0.50
CA SER A 134 -0.68 -20.08 -1.56
C SER A 134 -0.39 -19.20 -2.77
N THR A 135 -0.73 -19.63 -3.97
CA THR A 135 -0.68 -18.79 -5.17
C THR A 135 -1.80 -17.74 -5.22
N THR A 136 -2.67 -17.70 -4.22
CA THR A 136 -3.70 -16.68 -4.01
C THR A 136 -3.53 -15.98 -2.66
N CYS A 137 -4.09 -14.79 -2.52
CA CYS A 137 -4.30 -14.12 -1.23
C CYS A 137 -5.69 -13.50 -1.17
N ARG A 138 -6.29 -13.44 0.02
CA ARG A 138 -7.50 -12.65 0.24
C ARG A 138 -7.17 -11.17 0.04
N ALA A 139 -7.82 -10.53 -0.93
CA ALA A 139 -7.64 -9.12 -1.24
C ALA A 139 -8.95 -8.36 -0.95
N VAL A 140 -8.86 -7.35 -0.08
CA VAL A 140 -9.98 -6.52 0.36
C VAL A 140 -9.99 -5.20 -0.41
N PHE A 141 -11.01 -4.96 -1.24
CA PHE A 141 -11.15 -3.78 -2.08
C PHE A 141 -12.23 -2.86 -1.51
N ILE A 142 -11.84 -1.71 -0.97
CA ILE A 142 -12.75 -0.71 -0.40
C ILE A 142 -12.64 0.57 -1.23
N ARG A 143 -13.68 0.87 -2.03
CA ARG A 143 -13.67 1.98 -3.01
C ARG A 143 -12.36 2.04 -3.81
N ALA A 144 -11.85 0.87 -4.14
CA ALA A 144 -10.46 0.74 -4.56
C ALA A 144 -10.21 1.47 -5.89
N PRO A 145 -9.01 2.05 -6.06
CA PRO A 145 -8.53 2.46 -7.37
C PRO A 145 -8.25 1.24 -8.26
N ALA A 146 -8.04 1.49 -9.55
CA ALA A 146 -7.46 0.51 -10.46
C ALA A 146 -6.35 1.15 -11.28
N ILE A 147 -5.32 0.37 -11.63
CA ILE A 147 -4.26 0.80 -12.53
C ILE A 147 -4.62 0.34 -13.95
N PHE A 148 -4.66 1.27 -14.89
CA PHE A 148 -4.97 0.97 -16.29
C PHE A 148 -3.72 0.74 -17.11
N ASP A 149 -2.70 1.55 -16.90
CA ASP A 149 -1.52 1.57 -17.73
C ASP A 149 -0.28 1.75 -16.87
N VAL A 150 0.82 1.14 -17.30
CA VAL A 150 2.09 1.14 -16.60
C VAL A 150 3.22 1.31 -17.60
N GLY A 151 4.27 2.02 -17.18
CA GLY A 151 5.50 2.14 -17.95
C GLY A 151 6.25 0.83 -18.11
N PRO A 152 7.21 0.76 -19.05
CA PRO A 152 7.96 -0.46 -19.36
C PRO A 152 8.85 -0.96 -18.20
N SER A 153 9.16 -0.11 -17.22
CA SER A 153 9.96 -0.44 -16.03
C SER A 153 9.14 -0.91 -14.83
N VAL A 154 7.82 -1.03 -14.97
CA VAL A 154 6.92 -1.43 -13.89
C VAL A 154 6.67 -2.93 -13.93
N ASP A 155 7.01 -3.61 -12.84
CA ASP A 155 6.68 -5.02 -12.62
C ASP A 155 5.21 -5.14 -12.20
N VAL A 156 4.38 -5.82 -13.00
CA VAL A 156 3.00 -6.16 -12.63
C VAL A 156 3.01 -7.41 -11.74
N LEU A 157 2.55 -7.25 -10.49
CA LEU A 157 2.57 -8.32 -9.48
C LEU A 157 1.23 -9.05 -9.36
N ALA A 158 0.12 -8.35 -9.60
CA ALA A 158 -1.23 -8.93 -9.56
C ALA A 158 -2.22 -8.16 -10.44
N GLU A 159 -3.19 -8.89 -10.99
CA GLU A 159 -4.27 -8.39 -11.84
C GLU A 159 -5.61 -8.95 -11.38
N TYR A 160 -6.68 -8.16 -11.53
CA TYR A 160 -8.04 -8.56 -11.22
C TYR A 160 -8.86 -8.69 -12.52
N PRO A 161 -9.54 -9.84 -12.76
CA PRO A 161 -10.39 -10.02 -13.93
C PRO A 161 -11.69 -9.21 -13.79
N LEU A 162 -12.06 -8.47 -14.83
CA LEU A 162 -13.30 -7.70 -14.86
C LEU A 162 -14.48 -8.55 -15.36
N ALA A 163 -15.65 -8.35 -14.76
CA ALA A 163 -16.88 -8.98 -15.23
C ALA A 163 -17.36 -8.37 -16.56
N PRO A 164 -18.08 -9.12 -17.41
CA PRO A 164 -18.70 -8.58 -18.61
C PRO A 164 -19.57 -7.36 -18.28
N GLY A 165 -19.33 -6.22 -18.94
CA GLY A 165 -20.05 -4.96 -18.69
C GLY A 165 -19.35 -3.98 -17.73
N GLN A 166 -18.33 -4.41 -16.99
CA GLN A 166 -17.38 -3.50 -16.33
C GLN A 166 -16.38 -2.98 -17.38
N ALA A 167 -16.86 -2.21 -18.35
CA ALA A 167 -16.01 -1.64 -19.39
C ALA A 167 -15.20 -0.48 -18.83
N VAL A 168 -13.92 -0.43 -19.18
CA VAL A 168 -13.08 0.74 -18.97
C VAL A 168 -13.25 1.63 -20.20
N GLU A 169 -13.87 2.80 -20.05
CA GLU A 169 -13.98 3.76 -21.17
C GLU A 169 -12.61 4.37 -21.53
N GLU A 170 -11.69 4.48 -20.57
CA GLU A 170 -10.31 4.93 -20.79
C GLU A 170 -9.33 3.75 -20.98
N GLY A 171 -8.92 3.48 -22.22
CA GLY A 171 -7.86 2.51 -22.53
C GLY A 171 -8.31 1.19 -23.17
N GLY A 172 -9.55 1.13 -23.67
CA GLY A 172 -10.09 0.01 -24.47
C GLY A 172 -10.80 -1.06 -23.64
N SER A 173 -11.37 -2.08 -24.32
CA SER A 173 -12.02 -3.24 -23.68
C SER A 173 -11.00 -4.13 -22.97
N LYS A 174 -10.50 -3.69 -21.81
CA LYS A 174 -9.63 -4.50 -20.96
C LYS A 174 -10.47 -5.53 -20.21
N LYS A 175 -10.09 -6.81 -20.30
CA LYS A 175 -10.71 -7.92 -19.55
C LYS A 175 -10.23 -7.99 -18.10
N LYS A 176 -9.22 -7.19 -17.73
CA LYS A 176 -8.54 -7.19 -16.43
C LYS A 176 -7.97 -5.82 -16.12
N VAL A 177 -7.80 -5.53 -14.84
CA VAL A 177 -7.11 -4.33 -14.34
C VAL A 177 -5.95 -4.72 -13.46
N ILE A 178 -4.94 -3.87 -13.42
CA ILE A 178 -3.76 -4.10 -12.59
C ILE A 178 -4.08 -3.61 -11.17
N VAL A 179 -3.73 -4.42 -10.17
CA VAL A 179 -4.06 -4.17 -8.76
C VAL A 179 -2.87 -4.27 -7.82
N ALA A 180 -1.72 -4.75 -8.28
CA ALA A 180 -0.45 -4.65 -7.57
C ALA A 180 0.71 -4.47 -8.55
N VAL A 181 1.60 -3.53 -8.25
CA VAL A 181 2.79 -3.24 -9.06
C VAL A 181 3.99 -2.92 -8.19
N LYS A 182 5.18 -3.08 -8.77
CA LYS A 182 6.44 -2.61 -8.20
C LYS A 182 7.27 -1.92 -9.27
N GLN A 183 7.89 -0.79 -8.93
CA GLN A 183 8.87 -0.10 -9.76
C GLN A 183 10.02 0.34 -8.87
N ASN A 184 11.23 -0.15 -9.12
CA ASN A 184 12.41 0.17 -8.30
C ASN A 184 12.15 -0.09 -6.79
N ASN A 185 12.19 0.97 -5.99
CA ASN A 185 11.91 1.00 -4.55
C ASN A 185 10.44 1.26 -4.21
N MET A 186 9.56 1.42 -5.19
CA MET A 186 8.13 1.67 -4.97
C MET A 186 7.31 0.39 -5.14
N LEU A 187 6.47 0.11 -4.16
CA LEU A 187 5.45 -0.93 -4.18
C LEU A 187 4.09 -0.25 -4.12
N ALA A 188 3.09 -0.76 -4.84
CA ALA A 188 1.74 -0.24 -4.72
C ALA A 188 0.69 -1.33 -4.91
N THR A 189 -0.36 -1.29 -4.07
CA THR A 189 -1.49 -2.22 -4.11
C THR A 189 -2.81 -1.45 -4.08
N ALA A 190 -3.78 -1.86 -4.88
CA ALA A 190 -5.12 -1.26 -4.92
C ALA A 190 -6.02 -1.72 -3.77
N PHE A 191 -5.71 -2.88 -3.20
CA PHE A 191 -6.42 -3.49 -2.07
C PHE A 191 -5.71 -3.21 -0.74
N HIS A 192 -6.37 -3.62 0.34
CA HIS A 192 -5.96 -3.41 1.73
C HIS A 192 -5.46 -4.72 2.39
N PRO A 193 -4.19 -5.11 2.19
CA PRO A 193 -3.65 -6.32 2.82
C PRO A 193 -3.58 -6.20 4.35
N GLU A 194 -3.53 -4.98 4.90
CA GLU A 194 -3.56 -4.71 6.33
C GLU A 194 -4.87 -5.11 7.03
N LEU A 195 -5.94 -5.35 6.25
CA LEU A 195 -7.23 -5.82 6.76
C LEU A 195 -7.34 -7.35 6.80
N THR A 196 -6.25 -8.06 6.53
CA THR A 196 -6.19 -9.53 6.50
C THR A 196 -5.12 -10.06 7.46
N SER A 197 -5.18 -11.35 7.79
CA SER A 197 -4.11 -12.02 8.54
C SER A 197 -2.92 -12.42 7.68
N ASP A 198 -3.01 -12.30 6.35
CA ASP A 198 -1.91 -12.61 5.44
C ASP A 198 -0.87 -11.47 5.42
N LEU A 199 0.26 -11.71 6.06
CA LEU A 199 1.35 -10.74 6.19
C LEU A 199 2.37 -10.81 5.04
N ARG A 200 2.13 -11.60 3.98
CA ARG A 200 3.11 -11.77 2.88
C ARG A 200 3.43 -10.46 2.17
N TRP A 201 2.46 -9.58 1.97
CA TRP A 201 2.70 -8.27 1.37
C TRP A 201 3.60 -7.38 2.24
N HIS A 202 3.39 -7.36 3.56
CA HIS A 202 4.25 -6.63 4.50
C HIS A 202 5.65 -7.25 4.56
N SER A 203 5.75 -8.58 4.60
CA SER A 203 7.04 -9.30 4.55
C SER A 203 7.81 -8.99 3.27
N PHE A 204 7.14 -9.03 2.12
CA PHE A 204 7.71 -8.67 0.83
C PHE A 204 8.25 -7.23 0.83
N PHE A 205 7.50 -6.28 1.38
CA PHE A 205 7.95 -4.90 1.54
C PHE A 205 9.18 -4.79 2.47
N LEU A 206 9.21 -5.49 3.61
CA LEU A 206 10.36 -5.49 4.52
C LEU A 206 11.62 -6.08 3.90
N LYS A 207 11.49 -7.07 3.02
CA LYS A 207 12.63 -7.57 2.22
C LYS A 207 13.15 -6.52 1.25
N MET A 208 12.27 -5.71 0.64
CA MET A 208 12.72 -4.54 -0.15
C MET A 208 13.52 -3.57 0.71
N VAL A 209 13.07 -3.28 1.94
CA VAL A 209 13.78 -2.40 2.88
C VAL A 209 15.15 -2.96 3.24
N SER A 210 15.22 -4.25 3.58
CA SER A 210 16.47 -4.94 3.94
C SER A 210 17.49 -4.98 2.80
N ASN A 211 17.02 -5.15 1.55
CA ASN A 211 17.89 -5.18 0.38
C ASN A 211 18.38 -3.77 -0.02
N GLY A 212 17.57 -2.73 0.23
CA GLY A 212 17.99 -1.34 0.06
C GLY A 212 19.11 -0.92 1.00
N GLU A 213 19.08 -1.38 2.26
CA GLU A 213 20.13 -1.10 3.25
C GLU A 213 21.50 -1.69 2.85
N LYS A 214 21.53 -2.82 2.14
CA LYS A 214 22.80 -3.41 1.63
C LYS A 214 23.45 -2.61 0.51
N GLY A 215 22.68 -1.78 -0.22
CA GLY A 215 23.18 -0.91 -1.28
C GLY A 215 23.73 0.43 -0.79
N ALA A 216 23.38 0.84 0.43
CA ALA A 216 23.77 2.12 1.02
C ALA A 216 24.80 1.93 2.15
N ARG A 217 26.01 1.45 1.84
CA ARG A 217 27.13 1.51 2.80
C ARG A 217 27.67 2.94 2.86
N VAL A 218 27.30 3.67 3.89
CA VAL A 218 28.05 4.85 4.35
C VAL A 218 29.24 4.35 5.20
N PRO A 219 30.49 4.73 4.92
CA PRO A 219 31.63 4.34 5.76
C PRO A 219 31.48 4.98 7.16
N GLY A 220 31.47 4.17 8.22
CA GLY A 220 31.65 4.67 9.61
C GLY A 220 30.54 4.41 10.63
N ALA A 221 29.52 3.59 10.36
CA ALA A 221 28.50 3.21 11.35
C ALA A 221 28.51 1.70 11.62
N GLU A 222 29.61 1.20 12.18
CA GLU A 222 29.65 -0.15 12.74
C GLU A 222 29.19 -0.08 14.20
N GLY A 223 28.01 -0.62 14.49
CA GLY A 223 27.64 -0.95 15.86
C GLY A 223 26.30 -0.42 16.38
N ILE A 224 25.21 -0.57 15.62
CA ILE A 224 23.85 -0.96 16.10
C ILE A 224 23.09 -1.41 14.85
N VAL A 225 23.20 -2.69 14.47
CA VAL A 225 22.37 -3.26 13.39
C VAL A 225 21.87 -4.62 13.86
N ALA A 226 20.55 -4.72 14.05
CA ALA A 226 19.88 -6.01 14.22
C ALA A 226 20.05 -6.82 12.92
N THR A 227 20.54 -8.04 13.04
CA THR A 227 20.83 -8.92 11.90
C THR A 227 19.56 -9.52 11.32
N PRO A 228 19.56 -10.00 10.06
CA PRO A 228 18.42 -10.68 9.41
C PRO A 228 17.85 -11.91 10.14
N ALA A 229 18.42 -12.31 11.28
CA ALA A 229 17.98 -13.42 12.10
C ALA A 229 16.68 -13.13 12.91
N ASP A 230 16.23 -11.86 12.98
CA ASP A 230 15.09 -11.46 13.81
C ASP A 230 13.72 -11.48 13.08
N LEU A 231 13.70 -11.76 11.78
CA LEU A 231 12.44 -11.96 11.03
C LEU A 231 11.94 -13.41 11.24
N PRO A 232 10.65 -13.63 11.52
CA PRO A 232 10.11 -14.98 11.63
C PRO A 232 10.32 -15.75 10.32
N GLN A 233 10.96 -16.92 10.41
CA GLN A 233 11.25 -17.79 9.25
C GLN A 233 9.98 -18.33 8.58
N SER A 234 8.83 -18.25 9.24
CA SER A 234 7.52 -18.65 8.71
C SER A 234 6.40 -17.76 9.26
N LEU A 235 5.52 -17.30 8.36
CA LEU A 235 4.31 -16.52 8.69
C LEU A 235 3.21 -17.38 9.34
N SER A 236 3.38 -18.70 9.43
CA SER A 236 2.40 -19.64 9.99
C SER A 236 2.19 -19.55 11.51
N GLN A 237 2.89 -18.64 12.19
CA GLN A 237 2.89 -18.53 13.66
C GLN A 237 2.09 -17.32 14.20
N VAL A 238 1.49 -16.51 13.33
CA VAL A 238 0.77 -15.29 13.74
C VAL A 238 -0.73 -15.59 13.80
N GLY A 239 -1.30 -15.65 15.01
CA GLY A 239 -2.72 -15.92 15.24
C GLY A 239 -3.65 -14.79 14.77
N ASP A 240 -4.91 -15.16 14.51
CA ASP A 240 -5.95 -14.28 13.97
C ASP A 240 -6.39 -13.18 14.95
N MET A 241 -6.82 -12.05 14.39
CA MET A 241 -7.56 -11.03 15.14
C MET A 241 -9.05 -11.39 15.20
N PRO A 242 -9.75 -11.07 16.30
CA PRO A 242 -11.20 -11.15 16.31
C PRO A 242 -11.78 -10.16 15.29
N VAL A 243 -12.53 -10.69 14.33
CA VAL A 243 -13.40 -9.92 13.45
C VAL A 243 -14.55 -9.38 14.31
N PHE A 244 -14.73 -8.06 14.36
CA PHE A 244 -15.94 -7.48 14.94
C PHE A 244 -17.14 -7.95 14.12
N LYS A 245 -17.93 -8.89 14.67
CA LYS A 245 -19.21 -9.30 14.10
C LYS A 245 -20.21 -8.15 14.25
N GLU A 246 -20.83 -7.79 13.13
CA GLU A 246 -22.08 -7.05 12.92
C GLU A 246 -22.55 -6.11 14.05
N ALA A 247 -22.51 -4.81 13.77
CA ALA A 247 -23.42 -3.87 14.41
C ALA A 247 -24.85 -4.19 13.92
N SER A 248 -25.64 -4.82 14.77
CA SER A 248 -27.08 -4.98 14.58
C SER A 248 -27.73 -3.61 14.38
N TYR A 249 -28.16 -3.31 13.16
CA TYR A 249 -29.05 -2.21 12.85
C TYR A 249 -30.40 -2.47 13.54
N PHE A 250 -30.70 -1.69 14.59
CA PHE A 250 -32.07 -1.57 15.06
C PHE A 250 -32.83 -0.71 14.05
N SER A 251 -33.77 -1.32 13.33
CA SER A 251 -34.80 -0.62 12.57
C SER A 251 -35.65 0.20 13.54
N LEU A 252 -35.63 1.52 13.39
CA LEU A 252 -36.64 2.41 13.95
C LEU A 252 -37.60 2.79 12.84
N GLU A 253 -38.61 1.95 12.63
CA GLU A 253 -39.90 2.37 12.07
C GLU A 253 -41.01 1.77 12.94
N GLN A 254 -41.95 2.64 13.32
CA GLN A 254 -43.26 2.39 13.95
C GLN A 254 -43.32 2.18 15.48
N GLN A 255 -43.45 3.29 16.23
CA GLN A 255 -44.69 3.73 16.90
C GLN A 255 -44.48 5.07 17.63
#